data_AF-A0A8B3LFV9-F1
#
_entry.id   AF-A0A8B3LFV9-F1
#
_cell.length_a   1.000
_cell.length_b   1.000
_cell.length_c   1.000
_cell.angle_alpha   90.00
_cell.angle_beta   90.00
_cell.angle_gamma   90.00
#
_symmetry.space_group_name_H-M   'P 1'
#
loop_
_entity.id
_entity.type
_entity.pdbx_description
1 polymer ?
#
loop_
_entity_poly.entity_id
_entity_poly.type
_entity_poly.pdbx_seq_one_letter_code
_entity_poly.pdbx_strand_id
1 'polypeptide(L)'
;MSETDLGELERQMKEAQAKSREAQEAASAAVARYRDAKLQATGFKECVAEFTEIRGWHQNNVTVRFLVTSLGGWSDNIRGRVIRADGSIGTMFKECSASVAKNLGPYKRPSATFGDSGPIPGQSFGDEFD
;
A
#
# COMPACT_ATOMS: atom_id res chain seq x y z
N MET A 1 -1.17 42.96 42.90
CA MET A 1 -1.08 42.10 41.71
C MET A 1 -1.14 40.68 42.22
N SER A 2 -2.33 40.09 42.16
CA SER A 2 -2.80 39.05 43.07
C SER A 2 -2.64 37.65 42.47
N GLU A 3 -2.26 36.68 43.30
CA GLU A 3 -2.26 35.23 42.99
C GLU A 3 -3.55 34.74 42.30
N THR A 4 -4.66 35.45 42.50
CA THR A 4 -5.96 35.20 41.87
C THR A 4 -5.92 35.33 40.33
N ASP A 5 -5.14 36.26 39.78
CA ASP A 5 -4.97 36.42 38.33
C ASP A 5 -4.19 35.25 37.72
N LEU A 6 -3.20 34.74 38.46
CA LEU A 6 -2.35 33.62 38.01
C LEU A 6 -3.15 32.30 37.96
N GLY A 7 -3.97 32.03 38.99
CA GLY A 7 -4.81 30.83 39.04
C GLY A 7 -5.90 30.80 37.96
N GLU A 8 -6.46 31.96 37.60
CA GLU A 8 -7.44 32.06 36.53
C GLU A 8 -6.78 31.88 35.14
N LEU A 9 -5.59 32.43 34.93
CA LEU A 9 -4.76 32.19 33.74
C LEU A 9 -4.38 30.71 33.58
N GLU A 10 -3.98 30.03 34.66
CA GLU A 10 -3.67 28.60 34.62
C GLU A 10 -4.89 27.75 34.27
N ARG A 11 -6.07 28.10 34.79
CA ARG A 11 -7.34 27.44 34.45
C ARG A 11 -7.67 27.63 32.97
N GLN A 12 -7.58 28.87 32.46
CA GLN A 12 -7.81 29.17 31.06
C GLN A 12 -6.82 28.44 30.14
N MET A 13 -5.54 28.34 30.53
CA MET A 13 -4.54 27.58 29.78
C MET A 13 -4.87 26.08 29.74
N LYS A 14 -5.27 25.49 30.87
CA LYS A 14 -5.69 24.08 30.92
C LYS A 14 -6.93 23.80 30.08
N GLU A 15 -7.93 24.68 30.13
CA GLU A 15 -9.14 24.58 29.29
C GLU A 15 -8.80 24.72 27.80
N ALA A 16 -7.91 25.65 27.43
CA ALA A 16 -7.46 25.81 26.05
C ALA A 16 -6.65 24.61 25.55
N GLN A 17 -5.79 24.04 26.39
CA GLN A 17 -5.05 22.81 26.08
C GLN A 17 -5.99 21.61 25.89
N ALA A 18 -7.00 21.46 26.75
CA ALA A 18 -8.00 20.41 26.62
C ALA A 18 -8.78 20.53 25.30
N LYS A 19 -9.25 21.74 24.96
CA LYS A 19 -9.93 22.01 23.69
C LYS A 19 -9.03 21.77 22.47
N SER A 20 -7.75 22.16 22.56
CA SER A 20 -6.77 21.92 21.49
C SER A 20 -6.57 20.41 21.26
N ARG A 21 -6.44 19.64 22.33
CA ARG A 21 -6.33 18.18 22.27
C ARG A 21 -7.58 17.55 21.66
N GLU A 22 -8.77 17.95 22.11
CA GLU A 22 -10.03 17.46 21.56
C GLU A 22 -10.16 17.76 20.06
N ALA A 23 -9.81 18.99 19.64
CA ALA A 23 -9.81 19.38 18.23
C ALA A 23 -8.79 18.56 17.42
N GLN A 24 -7.62 18.28 17.98
CA GLN A 24 -6.59 17.45 17.33
C GLN A 24 -7.06 15.99 17.18
N GLU A 25 -7.69 15.43 18.22
CA GLU A 25 -8.27 14.08 18.19
C GLU A 25 -9.38 14.01 17.13
N ALA A 26 -10.29 14.98 17.10
CA ALA A 26 -11.36 15.08 16.09
C ALA A 26 -10.80 15.22 14.65
N ALA A 27 -9.78 16.06 14.45
CA ALA A 27 -9.12 16.22 13.16
C ALA A 27 -8.45 14.92 12.70
N SER A 28 -7.75 14.22 13.61
CA SER A 28 -7.10 12.95 13.31
C SER A 28 -8.12 11.86 12.91
N ALA A 29 -9.27 11.82 13.58
CA ALA A 29 -10.36 10.91 13.26
C ALA A 29 -10.99 11.22 11.90
N ALA A 30 -11.18 12.50 11.58
CA ALA A 30 -11.70 12.93 10.28
C ALA A 30 -10.75 12.55 9.13
N VAL A 31 -9.44 12.76 9.30
CA VAL A 31 -8.42 12.36 8.32
C VAL A 31 -8.40 10.84 8.14
N ALA A 32 -8.51 10.07 9.23
CA ALA A 32 -8.56 8.61 9.15
C ALA A 32 -9.78 8.13 8.35
N ARG A 33 -10.97 8.70 8.59
CA ARG A 33 -12.20 8.39 7.84
C ARG A 33 -12.08 8.75 6.36
N TYR A 34 -11.52 9.92 6.05
CA TYR A 34 -11.29 10.34 4.67
C TYR A 34 -10.36 9.37 3.93
N ARG A 35 -9.28 8.92 4.57
CA ARG A 35 -8.33 7.97 3.98
C ARG A 35 -8.95 6.60 3.72
N ASP A 36 -9.75 6.08 4.66
CA ASP A 36 -10.45 4.80 4.46
C ASP A 36 -11.50 4.90 3.35
N ALA A 37 -12.28 5.99 3.32
CA ALA A 37 -13.23 6.24 2.24
C ALA A 37 -12.53 6.35 0.87
N LYS A 38 -11.37 7.01 0.81
CA LYS A 38 -10.57 7.11 -0.42
C LYS A 38 -10.05 5.73 -0.85
N LEU A 39 -9.53 4.91 0.07
CA LEU A 39 -9.10 3.52 -0.22
C LEU A 39 -10.23 2.65 -0.78
N GLN A 40 -11.42 2.80 -0.21
CA GLN A 40 -12.60 2.07 -0.67
C GLN A 40 -13.05 2.57 -2.05
N ALA A 41 -13.06 3.88 -2.27
CA ALA A 41 -13.43 4.48 -3.56
C ALA A 41 -12.44 4.14 -4.68
N THR A 42 -11.14 4.02 -4.38
CA THR A 42 -10.15 3.56 -5.37
C THR A 42 -10.14 2.05 -5.57
N GLY A 43 -10.90 1.29 -4.76
CA GLY A 43 -10.92 -0.17 -4.81
C GLY A 43 -9.65 -0.83 -4.27
N PHE A 44 -8.72 -0.07 -3.70
CA PHE A 44 -7.43 -0.60 -3.22
C PHE A 44 -7.52 -1.25 -1.83
N LYS A 45 -8.62 -1.03 -1.12
CA LYS A 45 -8.85 -1.66 0.19
C LYS A 45 -8.68 -3.18 0.07
N GLU A 46 -7.77 -3.72 0.88
CA GLU A 46 -7.45 -5.17 0.92
C GLU A 46 -6.92 -5.76 -0.39
N CYS A 47 -6.45 -4.91 -1.32
CA CYS A 47 -5.78 -5.38 -2.53
C CYS A 47 -4.34 -5.83 -2.26
N VAL A 48 -3.87 -6.80 -3.04
CA VAL A 48 -2.50 -7.28 -2.97
C VAL A 48 -1.67 -6.58 -4.03
N ALA A 49 -1.00 -5.50 -3.65
CA ALA A 49 -0.09 -4.80 -4.54
C ALA A 49 1.22 -5.57 -4.70
N GLU A 50 1.73 -5.57 -5.92
CA GLU A 50 3.03 -6.16 -6.27
C GLU A 50 3.91 -5.13 -6.96
N PHE A 51 5.16 -4.98 -6.52
CA PHE A 51 6.14 -4.15 -7.22
C PHE A 51 7.54 -4.75 -7.13
N THR A 52 8.38 -4.41 -8.10
CA THR A 52 9.78 -4.82 -8.11
C THR A 52 10.61 -3.77 -7.38
N GLU A 53 11.28 -4.20 -6.32
CA GLU A 53 12.25 -3.40 -5.56
C GLU A 53 13.67 -3.81 -5.98
N ILE A 54 14.51 -2.84 -6.30
CA ILE A 54 15.94 -3.09 -6.54
C ILE A 54 16.64 -3.13 -5.18
N ARG A 55 17.29 -4.25 -4.84
CA ARG A 55 18.06 -4.37 -3.59
C ARG A 55 19.55 -4.59 -3.83
N GLY A 56 20.36 -3.82 -3.09
CA GLY A 56 21.81 -3.96 -3.00
C GLY A 56 22.59 -3.39 -4.19
N TRP A 57 23.92 -3.44 -4.09
CA TRP A 57 24.86 -2.91 -5.09
C TRP A 57 24.83 -3.67 -6.42
N HIS A 58 24.26 -4.87 -6.45
CA HIS A 58 24.24 -5.77 -7.61
C HIS A 58 22.90 -5.78 -8.36
N GLN A 59 22.02 -4.81 -8.11
CA GLN A 59 20.73 -4.67 -8.81
C GLN A 59 19.87 -5.95 -8.81
N ASN A 60 19.82 -6.67 -7.70
CA ASN A 60 18.93 -7.82 -7.61
C ASN A 60 17.49 -7.31 -7.56
N ASN A 61 16.73 -7.59 -8.61
CA ASN A 61 15.30 -7.29 -8.71
C ASN A 61 14.51 -8.26 -7.82
N VAL A 62 13.91 -7.76 -6.75
CA VAL A 62 13.08 -8.54 -5.84
C VAL A 62 11.63 -8.12 -5.99
N THR A 63 10.76 -9.06 -6.34
CA THR A 63 9.31 -8.82 -6.33
C THR A 63 8.78 -8.84 -4.91
N VAL A 64 8.20 -7.72 -4.48
CA VAL A 64 7.59 -7.55 -3.17
C VAL A 64 6.07 -7.50 -3.35
N ARG A 65 5.37 -8.30 -2.55
CA ARG A 65 3.90 -8.29 -2.48
C ARG A 65 3.46 -7.75 -1.13
N PHE A 66 2.43 -6.91 -1.08
CA PHE A 66 1.89 -6.42 0.19
C PHE A 66 0.39 -6.16 0.11
N LEU A 67 -0.30 -6.42 1.22
CA LEU A 67 -1.71 -6.11 1.39
C LEU A 67 -1.87 -4.62 1.69
N VAL A 68 -2.53 -3.88 0.82
CA VAL A 68 -2.74 -2.43 0.95
C VAL A 68 -3.69 -2.15 2.12
N THR A 69 -3.24 -1.33 3.07
CA THR A 69 -3.99 -0.96 4.28
C THR A 69 -4.21 0.55 4.41
N SER A 70 -3.49 1.37 3.64
CA SER A 70 -3.55 2.82 3.73
C SER A 70 -3.03 3.49 2.46
N LEU A 71 -3.51 4.70 2.17
CA LEU A 71 -2.88 5.61 1.21
C LEU A 71 -1.82 6.48 1.90
N GLY A 72 -0.75 6.80 1.17
CA GLY A 72 0.26 7.78 1.55
C GLY A 72 -0.34 9.17 1.70
N GLY A 73 0.34 10.03 2.48
CA GLY A 73 -0.23 11.31 2.90
C GLY A 73 -0.37 12.36 1.79
N TRP A 74 0.58 12.42 0.87
CA TRP A 74 0.73 13.53 -0.10
C TRP A 74 0.87 13.06 -1.56
N SER A 75 0.83 11.75 -1.79
CA SER A 75 1.05 11.09 -3.07
C SER A 75 0.04 9.96 -3.25
N ASP A 76 -0.19 9.52 -4.48
CA ASP A 76 -0.94 8.28 -4.79
C ASP A 76 -0.16 7.02 -4.38
N ASN A 77 0.64 7.12 -3.33
CA ASN A 77 1.32 5.99 -2.76
C ASN A 77 0.32 5.12 -2.01
N ILE A 78 0.55 3.83 -2.11
CA ILE A 78 -0.16 2.80 -1.38
C ILE A 78 0.83 2.20 -0.38
N ARG A 79 0.34 1.99 0.85
CA ARG A 79 1.12 1.41 1.92
C ARG A 79 0.39 0.23 2.52
N GLY A 80 1.15 -0.79 2.90
CA GLY A 80 0.55 -1.98 3.45
C GLY A 80 1.55 -2.97 4.01
N ARG A 81 1.04 -4.13 4.44
CA ARG A 81 1.83 -5.18 5.09
C ARG A 81 2.36 -6.19 4.08
N VAL A 82 3.66 -6.44 4.11
CA VAL A 82 4.32 -7.36 3.18
C VAL A 82 3.78 -8.78 3.36
N ILE A 83 3.45 -9.44 2.27
CA ILE A 83 3.11 -10.84 2.23
C ILE A 83 4.41 -11.63 2.05
N ARG A 84 4.69 -12.54 2.98
CA ARG A 84 5.86 -13.40 2.97
C ARG A 84 5.78 -14.43 1.82
N ALA A 85 6.88 -15.14 1.59
CA ALA A 85 6.94 -16.19 0.57
C ALA A 85 5.96 -17.34 0.85
N ASP A 86 5.69 -17.63 2.12
CA ASP A 86 4.73 -18.63 2.60
C ASP A 86 3.26 -18.19 2.49
N GLY A 87 2.99 -16.96 2.03
CA GLY A 87 1.64 -16.39 1.92
C GLY A 87 1.12 -15.74 3.20
N SER A 88 1.86 -15.79 4.32
CA SER A 88 1.47 -15.13 5.56
C SER A 88 1.68 -13.61 5.50
N ILE A 89 0.84 -12.87 6.22
CA ILE A 89 1.01 -11.42 6.38
C ILE A 89 2.15 -11.16 7.36
N GLY A 90 3.18 -10.49 6.89
CA GLY A 90 4.33 -10.07 7.69
C GLY A 90 4.05 -8.83 8.55
N THR A 91 4.99 -8.53 9.44
CA THR A 91 4.97 -7.32 10.29
C THR A 91 5.57 -6.10 9.60
N MET A 92 6.35 -6.31 8.53
CA MET A 92 6.98 -5.24 7.77
C MET A 92 5.96 -4.49 6.92
N PHE A 93 6.06 -3.16 6.94
CA PHE A 93 5.31 -2.30 6.04
C PHE A 93 6.16 -1.92 4.82
N LYS A 94 5.50 -1.84 3.67
CA LYS A 94 6.08 -1.26 2.46
C LYS A 94 5.13 -0.23 1.87
N GLU A 95 5.74 0.72 1.18
CA GLU A 95 5.05 1.79 0.47
C GLU A 95 5.62 1.82 -0.95
N CYS A 96 4.74 1.95 -1.94
CA CYS A 96 5.12 2.23 -3.31
C CYS A 96 4.08 3.13 -3.97
N SER A 97 4.45 3.77 -5.07
CA SER A 97 3.47 4.51 -5.88
C SER A 97 2.45 3.53 -6.48
N ALA A 98 1.17 3.88 -6.48
CA ALA A 98 0.15 3.10 -7.17
C ALA A 98 0.45 2.92 -8.66
N SER A 99 1.17 3.88 -9.28
CA SER A 99 1.57 3.80 -10.69
C SER A 99 2.58 2.70 -11.02
N VAL A 100 3.41 2.28 -10.05
CA VAL A 100 4.39 1.20 -10.23
C VAL A 100 3.89 -0.14 -9.70
N ALA A 101 2.77 -0.12 -8.98
CA ALA A 101 2.17 -1.30 -8.40
C ALA A 101 1.32 -2.05 -9.43
N LYS A 102 1.56 -3.36 -9.50
CA LYS A 102 0.77 -4.33 -10.25
C LYS A 102 -0.25 -4.97 -9.30
N ASN A 103 -1.25 -5.63 -9.87
CA ASN A 103 -2.24 -6.44 -9.13
C ASN A 103 -3.08 -5.69 -8.08
N LEU A 104 -3.43 -4.42 -8.33
CA LEU A 104 -4.33 -3.62 -7.48
C LEU A 104 -5.81 -4.10 -7.48
N GLY A 105 -6.07 -5.38 -7.74
CA GLY A 105 -7.39 -6.03 -7.90
C GLY A 105 -8.08 -5.79 -9.25
N PRO A 106 -9.09 -6.57 -9.69
CA PRO A 106 -9.35 -7.99 -9.48
C PRO A 106 -8.70 -8.83 -10.61
N TYR A 107 -7.54 -9.42 -10.35
CA TYR A 107 -6.87 -10.33 -11.30
C TYR A 107 -7.06 -11.79 -10.87
N LYS A 108 -7.67 -12.61 -11.74
CA LYS A 108 -7.61 -14.08 -11.64
C LYS A 108 -6.31 -14.55 -12.27
N ARG A 109 -5.50 -15.29 -11.50
CA ARG A 109 -4.38 -16.08 -11.99
C ARG A 109 -4.90 -17.08 -13.03
N PRO A 110 -4.48 -17.08 -14.31
CA PRO A 110 -4.62 -18.26 -15.14
C PRO A 110 -3.80 -19.37 -14.48
N SER A 111 -4.46 -20.48 -14.16
CA SER A 111 -3.86 -21.67 -13.55
C SER A 111 -2.56 -22.04 -14.27
N ALA A 112 -1.52 -22.39 -13.51
CA ALA A 112 -0.32 -22.96 -14.10
C ALA A 112 -0.66 -24.29 -14.77
N THR A 113 -0.73 -24.27 -16.10
CA THR A 113 -0.62 -25.39 -17.07
C THR A 113 -0.85 -24.71 -18.43
N PHE A 114 0.11 -24.63 -19.36
CA PHE A 114 0.80 -25.72 -20.04
C PHE A 114 2.14 -25.27 -20.63
N GLY A 115 3.06 -26.25 -20.76
CA GLY A 115 4.33 -26.16 -21.48
C GLY A 115 5.51 -26.52 -20.56
N ASP A 116 5.56 -27.70 -19.96
CA ASP A 116 5.74 -29.00 -20.63
C ASP A 116 6.59 -28.89 -21.91
N SER A 117 7.84 -29.31 -21.78
CA SER A 117 8.81 -29.42 -22.85
C SER A 117 8.37 -30.54 -23.79
N GLY A 118 7.73 -30.19 -24.91
CA GLY A 118 7.38 -31.13 -25.98
C GLY A 118 7.83 -30.61 -27.35
N PRO A 119 8.50 -31.42 -28.19
CA PRO A 119 8.90 -31.01 -29.53
C PRO A 119 7.65 -30.79 -30.39
N ILE A 120 7.64 -29.73 -31.18
CA ILE A 120 6.56 -29.43 -32.13
C ILE A 120 6.60 -30.49 -33.24
N PRO A 121 5.64 -31.42 -33.36
CA PRO A 121 5.56 -32.31 -34.50
C PRO A 121 4.82 -31.57 -35.62
N GLY A 122 5.46 -31.40 -36.78
CA GLY A 122 4.75 -30.99 -38.00
C GLY A 122 5.21 -29.70 -38.70
N GLN A 123 6.44 -29.21 -38.49
CA GLN A 123 7.05 -28.33 -39.50
C GLN A 123 7.71 -29.18 -40.58
N SER A 124 6.87 -29.70 -41.48
CA SER A 124 7.29 -30.06 -42.84
C SER A 124 7.50 -28.77 -43.63
N PHE A 125 8.76 -28.32 -43.72
CA PHE A 125 9.19 -27.48 -44.83
C PHE A 125 9.59 -28.42 -45.96
N GLY A 126 8.59 -28.79 -46.77
CA GLY A 126 8.76 -29.39 -48.07
C GLY A 126 8.67 -28.31 -49.15
N ASP A 127 9.63 -28.39 -50.07
CA ASP A 127 9.61 -28.01 -51.49
C ASP A 127 9.52 -26.51 -51.83
N GLU A 128 10.57 -25.89 -52.40
CA GLU A 128 10.98 -25.91 -53.82
C GLU A 128 10.19 -24.86 -54.65
N PHE A 129 10.83 -24.32 -55.70
CA PHE A 129 10.45 -23.21 -56.63
C PHE A 129 10.84 -21.79 -56.17
N ASP A 130 11.70 -21.02 -56.86
CA ASP A 130 12.32 -21.08 -58.20
C ASP A 130 13.73 -20.44 -58.11
#